data_AF-A0A1E4K750-F1
#
_entry.id   AF-A0A1E4K750-F1
#
_cell.length_a   1.000
_cell.length_b   1.000
_cell.length_c   1.000
_cell.angle_alpha   90.00
_cell.angle_beta   90.00
_cell.angle_gamma   90.00
#
_symmetry.space_group_name_H-M   'P 1'
#
loop_
_entity.id
_entity.type
_entity.pdbx_description
1 polymer ?
#
loop_
_entity_poly.entity_id
_entity_poly.type
_entity_poly.pdbx_seq_one_letter_code
_entity_poly.pdbx_strand_id
1 'polypeptide(L)'
;MVFHPKWWAMVVGEKCCDDLTEGTVGTESHAEFLNFLDRRKRFVGSNKWQAESDGSLSIRRSGIAILIVSTAPGQFRFHLDEVRGKVDHQTMLEAKIRAFDFVESGKAAAYLAERRQKAKSARHRSS
;
A
#
# COMPACT_ATOMS: atom_id res chain seq x y z
N MET A 1 18.37 -12.42 16.28
CA MET A 1 18.54 -12.62 14.83
C MET A 1 17.14 -12.75 14.24
N VAL A 2 16.65 -11.71 13.55
CA VAL A 2 15.29 -11.70 13.00
C VAL A 2 15.38 -12.01 11.51
N PHE A 3 14.97 -13.21 11.12
CA PHE A 3 14.92 -13.67 9.73
C PHE A 3 13.49 -13.56 9.23
N HIS A 4 13.25 -12.79 8.15
CA HIS A 4 11.99 -12.79 7.42
C HIS A 4 12.25 -13.20 5.95
N PRO A 5 11.77 -14.36 5.48
CA PRO A 5 12.12 -14.92 4.16
C PRO A 5 11.41 -14.26 2.96
N LYS A 6 10.85 -13.05 3.10
CA LYS A 6 10.01 -12.40 2.08
C LYS A 6 10.41 -10.98 1.69
N TRP A 7 11.63 -10.56 2.02
CA TRP A 7 12.20 -9.34 1.43
C TRP A 7 12.69 -9.64 0.02
N TRP A 8 11.79 -9.43 -0.95
CA TRP A 8 12.17 -9.28 -2.35
C TRP A 8 13.20 -8.17 -2.48
N ALA A 9 14.36 -8.53 -3.05
CA ALA A 9 15.50 -7.70 -3.45
C ALA A 9 15.72 -6.45 -2.56
N MET A 10 16.56 -6.62 -1.55
CA MET A 10 17.30 -5.49 -0.98
C MET A 10 18.20 -4.94 -2.09
N VAL A 11 17.73 -3.93 -2.83
CA VAL A 11 18.63 -3.08 -3.61
C VAL A 11 19.44 -2.32 -2.57
N VAL A 12 20.61 -2.87 -2.27
CA VAL A 12 21.70 -2.18 -1.59
C VAL A 12 21.96 -0.93 -2.44
N GLY A 13 21.97 0.24 -1.79
CA GLY A 13 22.25 1.50 -2.48
C GLY A 13 23.68 1.47 -3.00
N GLU A 14 23.87 0.93 -4.19
CA GLU A 14 25.13 1.04 -4.91
C GLU A 14 25.11 2.36 -5.65
N LYS A 15 25.75 3.33 -4.99
CA LYS A 15 26.74 4.21 -5.58
C LYS A 15 26.25 5.13 -6.70
N CYS A 16 26.18 6.40 -6.32
CA CYS A 16 26.43 7.57 -7.17
C CYS A 16 27.54 7.27 -8.19
N CYS A 17 27.18 7.00 -9.44
CA CYS A 17 28.09 6.97 -10.58
C CYS A 17 27.33 7.53 -11.79
N ASP A 18 27.71 8.76 -12.12
CA ASP A 18 27.46 9.44 -13.38
C ASP A 18 27.82 8.59 -14.61
N ASP A 19 27.08 8.89 -15.67
CA ASP A 19 27.35 8.72 -17.09
C ASP A 19 27.54 7.32 -17.71
N LEU A 20 26.94 7.23 -18.91
CA LEU A 20 27.02 6.19 -19.95
C LEU A 20 26.16 4.94 -19.73
N THR A 21 24.94 4.97 -20.29
CA THR A 21 24.53 3.96 -21.27
C THR A 21 23.36 4.45 -22.13
N GLU A 22 23.65 4.69 -23.40
CA GLU A 22 22.68 4.70 -24.49
C GLU A 22 21.93 3.35 -24.49
N GLY A 23 20.65 3.37 -24.10
CA GLY A 23 19.83 2.17 -23.96
C GLY A 23 18.40 2.53 -23.56
N THR A 24 17.79 3.44 -24.31
CA THR A 24 16.55 4.17 -23.98
C THR A 24 15.29 3.31 -23.81
N VAL A 25 15.34 1.99 -24.00
CA VAL A 25 14.17 1.10 -23.86
C VAL A 25 14.21 0.25 -22.57
N GLY A 26 15.38 0.11 -21.93
CA GLY A 26 15.54 -0.66 -20.68
C GLY A 26 15.64 0.20 -19.41
N THR A 27 16.01 1.47 -19.55
CA THR A 27 16.23 2.40 -18.44
C THR A 27 14.94 2.94 -17.85
N GLU A 28 13.91 3.18 -18.66
CA GLU A 28 12.62 3.71 -18.18
C GLU A 28 11.92 2.71 -17.26
N SER A 29 11.79 1.45 -17.70
CA SER A 29 11.18 0.38 -16.88
C SER A 29 11.97 0.11 -15.58
N HIS A 30 13.30 0.23 -15.63
CA HIS A 30 14.13 0.07 -14.43
C HIS A 30 13.98 1.27 -13.47
N ALA A 31 14.00 2.50 -13.99
CA ALA A 31 13.81 3.71 -13.20
C ALA A 31 12.40 3.76 -12.58
N GLU A 32 11.36 3.37 -13.32
CA GLU A 32 9.99 3.26 -12.81
C GLU A 32 9.88 2.24 -11.68
N PHE A 33 10.54 1.09 -11.82
CA PHE A 33 10.59 0.07 -10.77
C PHE A 33 11.30 0.56 -9.51
N LEU A 34 12.47 1.20 -9.64
CA LEU A 34 13.18 1.80 -8.50
C LEU A 34 12.36 2.89 -7.81
N ASN A 35 11.71 3.76 -8.60
CA ASN A 35 10.81 4.78 -8.10
C ASN A 35 9.62 4.16 -7.34
N PHE A 36 9.06 3.05 -7.84
CA PHE A 36 8.00 2.31 -7.14
C PHE A 36 8.48 1.77 -5.79
N LEU A 37 9.66 1.16 -5.74
CA LEU A 37 10.24 0.63 -4.49
C LEU A 37 10.52 1.73 -3.47
N ASP A 38 11.05 2.87 -3.91
CA ASP A 38 11.31 4.02 -3.04
C ASP A 38 10.00 4.61 -2.49
N ARG A 39 8.98 4.80 -3.33
CA ARG A 39 7.64 5.23 -2.87
C ARG A 39 7.07 4.27 -1.83
N ARG A 40 7.22 2.96 -2.04
CA ARG A 40 6.79 1.92 -1.08
C ARG A 40 7.54 2.04 0.25
N LYS A 41 8.87 2.17 0.21
CA LYS A 41 9.71 2.33 1.40
C LYS A 41 9.29 3.56 2.20
N ARG A 42 9.13 4.71 1.53
CA ARG A 42 8.68 5.97 2.16
C ARG A 42 7.28 5.86 2.75
N PHE A 43 6.36 5.18 2.07
CA PHE A 43 5.00 4.98 2.56
C PHE A 43 4.98 4.13 3.84
N VAL A 44 5.63 2.97 3.82
CA VAL A 44 5.63 2.02 4.93
C VAL A 44 6.32 2.60 6.18
N GLY A 45 7.47 3.27 5.98
CA GLY A 45 8.26 3.89 7.04
C GLY A 45 7.87 5.33 7.36
N SER A 46 6.73 5.83 6.87
CA SER A 46 6.36 7.24 7.05
C SER A 46 6.04 7.56 8.51
N ASN A 47 6.57 8.66 9.04
CA ASN A 47 6.11 9.23 10.31
C ASN A 47 4.72 9.88 10.19
N LYS A 48 4.14 9.93 8.99
CA LYS A 48 2.77 10.42 8.74
C LYS A 48 1.68 9.40 9.08
N TRP A 49 2.07 8.16 9.41
CA TRP A 49 1.14 7.21 10.02
C TRP A 49 0.69 7.75 11.38
N GLN A 50 -0.60 7.95 11.54
CA GLN A 50 -1.21 8.38 12.78
C GLN A 50 -1.55 7.11 13.57
N ALA A 51 -1.10 7.05 14.82
CA ALA A 51 -1.47 5.98 15.72
C ALA A 51 -2.72 6.38 16.48
N GLU A 52 -3.72 5.52 16.47
CA GLU A 52 -4.96 5.69 17.22
C GLU A 52 -4.83 5.02 18.60
N SER A 53 -5.72 5.38 19.53
CA SER A 53 -5.69 4.89 20.91
C SER A 53 -5.90 3.37 21.04
N ASP A 54 -6.53 2.73 20.04
CA ASP A 54 -6.76 1.29 19.97
C ASP A 54 -5.58 0.50 19.38
N GLY A 55 -4.47 1.19 19.07
CA GLY A 55 -3.29 0.60 18.44
C GLY A 55 -3.42 0.42 16.93
N SER A 56 -4.50 0.90 16.31
CA SER A 56 -4.61 0.98 14.86
C SER A 56 -3.75 2.11 14.29
N LEU A 57 -3.40 1.98 13.01
CA LEU A 57 -2.60 2.97 12.29
C LEU A 57 -3.38 3.48 11.08
N SER A 58 -3.44 4.81 10.93
CA SER A 58 -4.13 5.46 9.82
C SER A 58 -3.18 6.34 8.98
N ILE A 59 -3.42 6.42 7.67
CA ILE A 59 -2.73 7.35 6.77
C ILE A 59 -3.63 7.67 5.57
N ARG A 60 -3.48 8.84 4.98
CA ARG A 60 -4.11 9.16 3.69
C ARG A 60 -3.09 9.11 2.55
N ARG A 61 -3.47 8.46 1.45
CA ARG A 61 -2.66 8.36 0.22
C ARG A 61 -3.57 8.43 -1.00
N SER A 62 -3.24 9.31 -1.95
CA SER A 62 -4.00 9.47 -3.19
C SER A 62 -5.51 9.73 -2.97
N GLY A 63 -5.85 10.49 -1.91
CA GLY A 63 -7.23 10.77 -1.52
C GLY A 63 -7.98 9.62 -0.82
N ILE A 64 -7.34 8.46 -0.63
CA ILE A 64 -7.91 7.29 0.02
C ILE A 64 -7.40 7.23 1.47
N ALA A 65 -8.31 7.12 2.44
CA ALA A 65 -7.96 6.84 3.82
C ALA A 65 -7.64 5.35 3.97
N ILE A 66 -6.50 5.05 4.57
CA ILE A 66 -6.02 3.69 4.83
C ILE A 66 -5.96 3.54 6.34
N LEU A 67 -6.63 2.53 6.88
CA LEU A 67 -6.62 2.18 8.29
C LEU A 67 -6.15 0.74 8.44
N ILE A 68 -5.16 0.47 9.30
CA ILE A 68 -4.69 -0.87 9.61
C ILE A 68 -5.03 -1.18 11.05
N VAL A 69 -5.79 -2.26 11.24
CA VAL A 69 -6.25 -2.73 12.55
C VAL A 69 -5.64 -4.09 12.86
N SER A 70 -5.47 -4.38 14.16
CA SER A 70 -5.18 -5.73 14.64
C SER A 70 -6.49 -6.51 14.74
N THR A 71 -6.59 -7.66 14.09
CA THR A 71 -7.79 -8.53 14.14
C THR A 71 -7.64 -9.67 15.14
N ALA A 72 -6.40 -10.11 15.37
CA ALA A 72 -6.00 -11.11 16.35
C ALA A 72 -4.50 -10.93 16.64
N PRO A 73 -3.93 -11.58 17.69
CA PRO A 73 -2.49 -11.53 17.92
C PRO A 73 -1.70 -11.95 16.67
N GLY A 74 -0.88 -11.04 16.14
CA GLY A 74 -0.09 -11.27 14.92
C GLY A 74 -0.90 -11.27 13.62
N GLN A 75 -2.14 -10.77 13.63
CA GLN A 75 -2.96 -10.62 12.42
C GLN A 75 -3.41 -9.18 12.24
N PHE A 76 -3.17 -8.66 11.03
CA PHE A 76 -3.42 -7.26 10.68
C PHE A 76 -4.25 -7.18 9.42
N ARG A 77 -5.19 -6.25 9.40
CA ARG A 77 -6.09 -6.05 8.26
C ARG A 77 -6.12 -4.58 7.92
N PHE A 78 -6.05 -4.25 6.63
CA PHE A 78 -6.24 -2.88 6.19
C PHE A 78 -7.67 -2.63 5.70
N HIS A 79 -8.14 -1.40 5.87
CA HIS A 79 -9.43 -0.88 5.46
C HIS A 79 -9.18 0.36 4.59
N LEU A 80 -10.07 0.61 3.64
CA LEU A 80 -9.97 1.72 2.70
C LEU A 80 -11.23 2.55 2.77
N ASP A 81 -11.11 3.81 3.18
CA ASP A 81 -12.23 4.66 3.57
C ASP A 81 -13.20 3.89 4.50
N GLU A 82 -14.46 3.77 4.11
CA GLU A 82 -15.50 3.05 4.86
C GLU A 82 -15.51 1.54 4.57
N VAL A 83 -14.67 1.08 3.63
CA VAL A 83 -14.68 -0.32 3.20
C VAL A 83 -13.69 -1.14 4.00
N ARG A 84 -14.25 -2.01 4.84
CA ARG A 84 -13.48 -3.01 5.58
C ARG A 84 -12.87 -4.02 4.62
N GLY A 85 -11.55 -4.18 4.72
CA GLY A 85 -10.83 -5.29 4.10
C GLY A 85 -11.30 -6.64 4.63
N LYS A 86 -10.89 -7.71 3.95
CA LYS A 86 -11.31 -9.08 4.26
C LYS A 86 -10.13 -10.04 4.47
N VAL A 87 -8.92 -9.59 4.18
CA VAL A 87 -7.72 -10.43 4.21
C VAL A 87 -6.87 -9.97 5.38
N ASP A 88 -6.46 -10.93 6.20
CA ASP A 88 -5.51 -10.72 7.28
C ASP A 88 -4.08 -10.98 6.79
N HIS A 89 -3.14 -10.22 7.35
CA HIS A 89 -1.72 -10.25 7.06
C HIS A 89 -0.95 -10.56 8.34
N GLN A 90 0.19 -11.24 8.22
CA GLN A 90 0.91 -11.76 9.38
C GLN A 90 1.68 -10.69 10.15
N THR A 91 1.93 -9.53 9.52
CA THR A 91 2.65 -8.42 10.14
C THR A 91 2.05 -7.08 9.74
N MET A 92 2.22 -6.08 10.61
CA MET A 92 1.89 -4.69 10.31
C MET A 92 2.61 -4.21 9.04
N LEU A 93 3.87 -4.62 8.85
CA LEU A 93 4.66 -4.31 7.67
C LEU A 93 4.03 -4.87 6.39
N GLU A 94 3.61 -6.14 6.41
CA GLU A 94 2.96 -6.76 5.26
C GLU A 94 1.62 -6.08 4.94
N ALA A 95 0.83 -5.73 5.95
CA ALA A 95 -0.41 -5.00 5.75
C ALA A 95 -0.16 -3.62 5.10
N LYS A 96 0.86 -2.88 5.55
CA LYS A 96 1.26 -1.59 4.94
C LYS A 96 1.70 -1.76 3.48
N ILE A 97 2.51 -2.77 3.17
CA ILE A 97 2.96 -3.07 1.80
C ILE A 97 1.77 -3.39 0.90
N ARG A 98 0.87 -4.28 1.35
CA ARG A 98 -0.31 -4.68 0.56
C ARG A 98 -1.28 -3.53 0.34
N ALA A 99 -1.47 -2.67 1.34
CA ALA A 99 -2.26 -1.46 1.18
C ALA A 99 -1.65 -0.51 0.13
N PHE A 100 -0.33 -0.30 0.17
CA PHE A 100 0.37 0.52 -0.83
C PHE A 100 0.20 -0.03 -2.25
N ASP A 101 0.51 -1.31 -2.45
CA ASP A 101 0.44 -1.96 -3.77
C ASP A 101 -0.99 -1.89 -4.34
N PHE A 102 -2.00 -2.07 -3.49
CA PHE A 102 -3.40 -2.03 -3.89
C PHE A 102 -3.87 -0.61 -4.26
N VAL A 103 -3.35 0.41 -3.59
CA VAL A 103 -3.65 1.83 -3.88
C VAL A 103 -2.91 2.30 -5.13
N GLU A 104 -1.61 2.02 -5.26
CA GLU A 104 -0.81 2.50 -6.39
C GLU A 104 -1.11 1.75 -7.69
N SER A 105 -1.61 0.51 -7.63
CA SER A 105 -2.11 -0.22 -8.81
C SER A 105 -3.43 0.32 -9.36
N GLY A 106 -4.07 1.31 -8.70
CA GLY A 106 -5.38 1.84 -9.07
C GLY A 106 -6.57 0.93 -8.73
N LYS A 107 -6.31 -0.33 -8.33
CA LYS A 107 -7.34 -1.30 -7.95
C LYS A 107 -8.19 -0.81 -6.78
N ALA A 108 -7.60 -0.09 -5.82
CA ALA A 108 -8.34 0.53 -4.72
C ALA A 108 -9.39 1.54 -5.22
N ALA A 109 -9.01 2.43 -6.13
CA ALA A 109 -9.91 3.44 -6.66
C ALA A 109 -11.08 2.79 -7.44
N ALA A 110 -10.78 1.80 -8.28
CA ALA A 110 -11.79 1.03 -9.02
C ALA A 110 -12.76 0.29 -8.07
N TYR A 111 -12.22 -0.39 -7.06
CA TYR A 111 -13.01 -1.12 -6.06
C TYR A 111 -13.94 -0.20 -5.27
N LEU A 112 -13.46 0.98 -4.84
CA LEU A 112 -14.27 1.96 -4.13
C LEU A 112 -15.35 2.58 -5.04
N ALA A 113 -15.04 2.85 -6.31
CA ALA A 113 -16.00 3.37 -7.28
C ALA A 113 -17.18 2.39 -7.51
N GLU A 114 -16.87 1.10 -7.71
CA GLU A 114 -17.90 0.06 -7.89
C GLU A 114 -18.83 -0.03 -6.67
N ARG A 115 -18.26 0.01 -5.45
CA ARG A 115 -19.02 -0.01 -4.20
C ARG A 115 -19.97 1.18 -4.06
N ARG A 116 -19.50 2.38 -4.42
CA ARG A 116 -20.32 3.60 -4.41
C ARG A 116 -21.50 3.48 -5.38
N GLN A 117 -21.30 2.91 -6.57
CA GLN A 117 -22.38 2.69 -7.55
C GLN A 117 -23.42 1.69 -7.05
N LYS A 118 -22.98 0.57 -6.44
CA LYS A 118 -23.87 -0.43 -5.84
C LYS A 118 -24.70 0.15 -4.69
N ALA A 119 -24.09 0.95 -3.81
CA ALA A 119 -24.78 1.61 -2.71
C ALA A 119 -25.87 2.60 -3.20
N LYS A 120 -25.57 3.39 -4.24
CA LYS A 120 -26.55 4.29 -4.88
C LYS A 120 -27.73 3.52 -5.49
N SER A 121 -27.44 2.42 -6.19
CA SER A 121 -28.45 1.61 -6.85
C SER A 121 -29.37 0.89 -5.87
N ALA A 122 -28.83 0.41 -4.75
CA ALA A 122 -29.62 -0.19 -3.67
C ALA A 122 -30.58 0.83 -3.05
N ARG A 123 -30.12 2.06 -2.81
CA ARG A 123 -30.94 3.13 -2.24
C ARG A 123 -32.11 3.56 -3.15
N HIS A 124 -31.95 3.43 -4.46
CA HIS A 124 -33.01 3.79 -5.41
C HIS A 124 -34.12 2.74 -5.52
N ARG A 125 -33.85 1.47 -5.20
CA ARG A 125 -34.84 0.38 -5.24
C ARG A 125 -35.70 0.28 -3.97
N SER A 126 -35.34 1.02 -2.93
CA SER A 126 -36.01 1.00 -1.63
C SER A 126 -36.99 2.16 -1.42
N SER A 127 -37.34 2.89 -2.48
CA SER A 127 -38.18 4.09 -2.46
C SER A 127 -39.37 3.95 -3.38
#